data_AF-A0A932RGQ9-F1
#
_entry.id   AF-A0A932RGQ9-F1
#
_cell.length_a   1.000
_cell.length_b   1.000
_cell.length_c   1.000
_cell.angle_alpha   90.00
_cell.angle_beta   90.00
_cell.angle_gamma   90.00
#
_symmetry.space_group_name_H-M   'P 1'
#
loop_
_entity.id
_entity.type
_entity.pdbx_description
1 polymer ?
#
loop_
_entity_poly.entity_id
_entity_poly.type
_entity_poly.pdbx_seq_one_letter_code
_entity_poly.pdbx_strand_id
1 'polypeptide(L)'
;MAKSNRQSLKEAGAHTRAKGKKQLDPLPETFNSYDELAEFWDTHSTADYEEHFKEVACEIELKRRTFEVPIDGEVFTKIQRIAESRGLSTETLINLWLHEKAS
;
A
#
# COMPACT_ATOMS: atom_id res chain seq x y z
N MET A 1 -17.77 -44.59 -3.55
CA MET A 1 -18.12 -44.08 -4.90
C MET A 1 -18.53 -42.64 -4.78
N ALA A 2 -17.88 -41.77 -5.55
CA ALA A 2 -18.02 -40.32 -5.52
C ALA A 2 -19.18 -39.82 -6.39
N LYS A 3 -19.40 -38.49 -6.30
CA LYS A 3 -20.26 -37.56 -7.09
C LYS A 3 -21.54 -37.21 -6.31
N SER A 4 -21.90 -35.96 -6.04
CA SER A 4 -21.58 -34.71 -6.72
C SER A 4 -22.05 -33.54 -5.83
N ASN A 5 -21.13 -32.85 -5.13
CA ASN A 5 -21.44 -31.56 -4.51
C ASN A 5 -20.93 -30.46 -5.44
N ARG A 6 -21.75 -30.11 -6.43
CA ARG A 6 -21.47 -29.12 -7.46
C ARG A 6 -22.23 -27.84 -7.14
N GLN A 7 -21.89 -27.22 -6.03
CA GLN A 7 -22.18 -25.80 -5.82
C GLN A 7 -21.01 -25.18 -5.07
N SER A 8 -19.91 -25.19 -5.81
CA SER A 8 -18.71 -24.43 -5.58
C SER A 8 -19.02 -22.93 -5.49
N LEU A 9 -18.39 -22.30 -4.50
CA LEU A 9 -17.77 -20.99 -4.62
C LEU A 9 -18.73 -19.81 -4.82
N LYS A 10 -19.18 -19.23 -3.71
CA LYS A 10 -19.21 -17.78 -3.58
C LYS A 10 -18.73 -17.36 -2.19
N GLU A 11 -17.73 -16.47 -2.24
CA GLU A 11 -17.40 -15.51 -1.19
C GLU A 11 -16.59 -16.04 0.00
N ALA A 12 -15.35 -16.42 -0.32
CA ALA A 12 -14.26 -16.38 0.64
C ALA A 12 -13.97 -14.91 1.00
N GLY A 13 -13.98 -14.61 2.31
CA GLY A 13 -13.13 -13.55 2.87
C GLY A 13 -13.79 -12.21 3.21
N ALA A 14 -15.03 -12.17 3.68
CA ALA A 14 -15.50 -11.02 4.45
C ALA A 14 -14.87 -11.06 5.86
N HIS A 15 -13.66 -10.52 6.01
CA HIS A 15 -13.16 -10.13 7.33
C HIS A 15 -13.87 -8.86 7.79
N THR A 16 -15.16 -8.97 8.11
CA THR A 16 -15.87 -7.94 8.86
C THR A 16 -15.42 -8.03 10.31
N ARG A 17 -14.35 -7.31 10.66
CA ARG A 17 -14.05 -7.06 12.08
C ARG A 17 -15.16 -6.17 12.60
N ALA A 18 -16.06 -6.72 13.41
CA ALA A 18 -17.02 -5.95 14.17
C ALA A 18 -16.27 -4.93 15.04
N LYS A 19 -16.20 -3.67 14.61
CA LYS A 19 -15.73 -2.56 15.46
C LYS A 19 -16.78 -2.40 16.56
N GLY A 20 -16.41 -2.72 17.80
CA GLY A 20 -17.18 -2.30 18.97
C GLY A 20 -17.39 -0.79 18.90
N LYS A 21 -18.59 -0.32 19.29
CA LYS A 21 -19.02 1.08 19.16
C LYS A 21 -17.98 2.01 19.83
N LYS A 22 -17.04 2.54 19.05
CA LYS A 22 -16.24 3.68 19.47
C LYS A 22 -17.20 4.87 19.53
N GLN A 23 -17.19 5.60 20.63
CA GLN A 23 -17.78 6.93 20.64
C GLN A 23 -16.86 7.78 19.78
N LEU A 24 -17.38 8.22 18.62
CA LEU A 24 -16.67 9.06 17.67
C LEU A 24 -17.07 10.51 17.95
N ASP A 25 -16.09 11.41 18.00
CA ASP A 25 -16.37 12.83 18.11
C ASP A 25 -17.05 13.31 16.82
N PRO A 26 -18.07 14.17 16.89
CA PRO A 26 -18.78 14.62 15.70
C PRO A 26 -17.84 15.42 14.79
N LEU A 27 -17.95 15.22 13.48
CA LEU A 27 -17.19 16.00 12.51
C LEU A 27 -17.67 17.47 12.55
N PRO A 28 -16.77 18.45 12.74
CA PRO A 28 -17.15 19.86 12.71
C PRO A 28 -17.64 20.29 11.32
N GLU A 29 -18.68 21.13 11.26
CA GLU A 29 -19.18 21.73 10.01
C GLU A 29 -18.12 22.63 9.35
N THR A 30 -17.29 23.28 10.15
CA THR A 30 -16.20 24.16 9.70
C THR A 30 -15.05 24.11 10.69
N PHE A 31 -13.83 24.21 10.18
CA PHE A 31 -12.63 24.49 11.00
C PHE A 31 -12.31 25.98 10.91
N ASN A 32 -11.92 26.59 12.02
CA ASN A 32 -11.59 28.02 12.08
C ASN A 32 -10.15 28.30 11.59
N SER A 33 -9.31 27.28 11.52
CA SER A 33 -7.94 27.37 10.99
C SER A 33 -7.45 26.02 10.42
N TYR A 34 -6.34 26.06 9.66
CA TYR A 34 -5.65 24.84 9.22
C TYR A 34 -5.02 24.07 10.39
N ASP A 35 -4.56 24.76 11.43
CA ASP A 35 -3.98 24.12 12.62
C ASP A 35 -5.03 23.31 13.37
N GLU A 36 -6.26 23.84 13.51
CA GLU A 36 -7.38 23.12 14.14
C GLU A 36 -7.78 21.87 13.34
N LEU A 37 -7.76 21.96 12.01
CA LEU A 37 -8.00 20.81 11.12
C LEU A 37 -6.92 19.73 11.30
N ALA A 38 -5.65 20.13 11.39
CA ALA A 38 -4.55 19.20 11.59
C ALA A 38 -4.63 18.52 12.97
N GLU A 39 -4.83 19.28 14.05
CA GLU A 39 -4.97 18.76 15.41
C GLU A 39 -6.12 17.75 15.55
N PHE A 40 -7.24 18.01 14.86
CA PHE A 40 -8.36 17.07 14.83
C PHE A 40 -7.95 15.74 14.18
N TRP A 41 -7.33 15.77 12.99
CA TRP A 41 -6.95 14.56 12.25
C TRP A 41 -5.71 13.84 12.81
N ASP A 42 -4.91 14.47 13.67
CA ASP A 42 -3.83 13.80 14.39
C ASP A 42 -4.34 12.68 15.32
N THR A 43 -5.58 12.80 15.81
CA THR A 43 -6.20 11.85 16.73
C THR A 43 -7.33 11.04 16.10
N HIS A 44 -7.85 11.47 14.95
CA HIS A 44 -8.99 10.86 14.26
C HIS A 44 -8.57 10.14 12.97
N SER A 45 -9.15 8.98 12.69
CA SER A 45 -8.96 8.30 11.40
C SER A 45 -10.05 8.72 10.43
N THR A 46 -9.69 9.06 9.19
CA THR A 46 -10.67 9.34 8.13
C THR A 46 -11.58 8.13 7.86
N ALA A 47 -11.09 6.91 8.07
CA ALA A 47 -11.85 5.68 7.90
C ALA A 47 -12.96 5.49 8.97
N ASP A 48 -12.99 6.32 10.01
CA ASP A 48 -14.04 6.30 11.03
C ASP A 48 -15.25 7.20 10.66
N TYR A 49 -15.16 8.01 9.58
CA TYR A 49 -16.17 8.97 9.14
C TYR A 49 -16.69 8.69 7.72
N GLU A 50 -16.76 7.41 7.34
CA GLU A 50 -17.10 6.97 5.98
C GLU A 50 -18.48 7.47 5.50
N GLU A 51 -19.43 7.66 6.42
CA GLU A 51 -20.77 8.19 6.15
C GLU A 51 -20.78 9.62 5.59
N HIS A 52 -19.70 10.37 5.81
CA HIS A 52 -19.53 11.72 5.28
C HIS A 52 -18.88 11.73 3.90
N PHE A 53 -18.41 10.58 3.40
CA PHE A 53 -17.77 10.47 2.10
C PHE A 53 -18.75 10.02 1.02
N LYS A 54 -18.41 10.36 -0.23
CA LYS A 54 -19.11 9.85 -1.41
C LYS A 54 -18.38 8.63 -1.92
N GLU A 55 -19.12 7.57 -2.20
CA GLU A 55 -18.57 6.36 -2.81
C GLU A 55 -18.07 6.68 -4.23
N VAL A 56 -16.82 6.30 -4.51
CA VAL A 56 -16.19 6.48 -5.83
C VAL A 56 -15.64 5.13 -6.28
N ALA A 57 -16.06 4.69 -7.47
CA ALA A 57 -15.53 3.48 -8.08
C ALA A 57 -14.06 3.71 -8.50
N CYS A 58 -13.14 2.94 -7.91
CA CYS A 58 -11.73 2.95 -8.26
C CYS A 58 -11.27 1.52 -8.56
N GLU A 59 -10.68 1.31 -9.73
CA GLU A 59 -9.99 0.07 -10.06
C GLU A 59 -8.52 0.20 -9.70
N ILE A 60 -8.07 -0.57 -8.71
CA ILE A 60 -6.67 -0.60 -8.29
C ILE A 60 -6.01 -1.84 -8.93
N GLU A 61 -5.17 -1.63 -9.93
CA GLU A 61 -4.36 -2.68 -10.53
C GLU A 61 -2.97 -2.73 -9.87
N LEU A 62 -2.76 -3.67 -8.94
CA LEU A 62 -1.43 -3.95 -8.37
C LEU A 62 -0.58 -4.72 -9.39
N LYS A 63 0.05 -3.99 -10.32
CA LYS A 63 0.77 -4.58 -11.47
C LYS A 63 2.02 -5.38 -11.09
N ARG A 64 2.70 -5.07 -9.97
CA ARG A 64 3.96 -5.72 -9.59
C ARG A 64 4.13 -5.84 -8.07
N ARG A 65 4.63 -6.99 -7.63
CA ARG A 65 5.17 -7.19 -6.28
C ARG A 65 6.58 -6.61 -6.26
N THR A 66 6.76 -5.48 -5.60
CA THR A 66 8.09 -4.90 -5.37
C THR A 66 8.67 -5.48 -4.09
N PHE A 67 9.96 -5.83 -4.13
CA PHE A 67 10.72 -6.20 -2.93
C PHE A 67 11.75 -5.12 -2.68
N GLU A 68 11.73 -4.54 -1.48
CA GLU A 68 12.72 -3.56 -1.06
C GLU A 68 13.81 -4.26 -0.25
N VAL A 69 15.06 -4.03 -0.65
CA VAL A 69 16.24 -4.56 0.04
C VAL A 69 17.12 -3.39 0.41
N PRO A 70 17.43 -3.17 1.70
CA PRO A 70 18.38 -2.14 2.09
C PRO A 70 19.78 -2.51 1.57
N ILE A 71 20.44 -1.54 0.94
CA ILE A 71 21.81 -1.67 0.40
C ILE A 71 22.68 -0.65 1.13
N ASP A 72 23.91 -1.05 1.47
CA ASP A 72 24.90 -0.12 2.01
C ASP A 72 25.12 1.08 1.07
N GLY A 73 25.20 2.29 1.65
CA GLY A 73 25.25 3.53 0.88
C GLY A 73 26.51 3.70 0.02
N GLU A 74 27.66 3.21 0.50
CA GLU A 74 28.90 3.26 -0.29
C GLU A 74 28.84 2.26 -1.45
N VAL A 75 28.29 1.06 -1.21
CA VAL A 75 28.05 0.06 -2.25
C VAL A 75 27.12 0.64 -3.31
N PHE A 76 25.98 1.20 -2.91
CA PHE A 76 25.02 1.81 -3.83
C PHE A 76 25.67 2.89 -4.71
N THR A 77 26.45 3.78 -4.10
CA THR A 77 27.15 4.86 -4.83
C THR A 77 28.12 4.32 -5.88
N LYS A 78 28.84 3.23 -5.57
CA LYS A 78 29.75 2.58 -6.54
C LYS A 78 28.95 1.96 -7.69
N ILE A 79 27.87 1.26 -7.40
CA ILE A 79 27.00 0.64 -8.40
C ILE A 79 26.39 1.70 -9.32
N GLN A 80 25.93 2.82 -8.76
CA GLN A 80 25.36 3.92 -9.51
C GLN A 80 26.35 4.47 -10.54
N ARG A 81 27.59 4.75 -10.15
CA ARG A 81 28.64 5.22 -11.09
C ARG A 81 28.90 4.22 -12.21
N ILE A 82 28.89 2.92 -11.90
CA ILE A 82 29.07 1.87 -12.90
C ILE A 82 27.87 1.84 -13.86
N ALA A 83 26.64 1.97 -13.35
CA ALA A 83 25.44 2.00 -14.17
C ALA A 83 25.44 3.20 -15.13
N GLU A 84 25.75 4.39 -14.62
CA GLU A 84 25.86 5.63 -15.41
C GLU A 84 26.90 5.51 -16.52
N SER A 85 28.10 4.98 -16.22
CA SER A 85 29.14 4.77 -17.24
C SER A 85 28.73 3.78 -18.34
N ARG A 86 27.74 2.92 -18.07
CA ARG A 86 27.19 1.93 -19.01
C ARG A 86 25.90 2.39 -19.68
N GLY A 87 25.41 3.60 -19.38
CA GLY A 87 24.13 4.11 -19.88
C GLY A 87 22.92 3.32 -19.36
N LEU A 88 23.04 2.68 -18.19
CA LEU A 88 21.99 1.89 -17.55
C LEU A 88 21.47 2.61 -16.30
N SER A 89 20.23 2.33 -15.91
CA SER A 89 19.76 2.70 -14.58
C SER A 89 20.43 1.81 -13.52
N THR A 90 20.57 2.35 -12.31
CA THR A 90 21.10 1.60 -11.16
C THR A 90 20.26 0.34 -10.89
N GLU A 91 18.93 0.45 -10.97
CA GLU A 91 18.00 -0.68 -10.82
C GLU A 91 18.26 -1.78 -11.87
N THR A 92 18.42 -1.41 -13.15
CA THR A 92 18.68 -2.37 -14.22
C THR A 92 20.01 -3.10 -13.99
N LEU A 93 21.06 -2.38 -13.60
CA LEU A 93 22.36 -2.99 -13.34
C LEU A 93 22.30 -3.95 -12.13
N ILE A 94 21.64 -3.54 -11.05
CA ILE A 94 21.46 -4.38 -9.86
C ILE A 94 20.73 -5.67 -10.23
N ASN A 95 19.60 -5.57 -10.93
CA ASN A 95 18.82 -6.73 -11.32
C ASN A 95 19.61 -7.67 -12.24
N LEU A 96 20.40 -7.13 -13.18
CA LEU A 96 21.26 -7.94 -14.05
C LEU A 96 22.29 -8.74 -13.24
N TRP A 97 22.97 -8.11 -12.28
CA TRP A 97 23.94 -8.79 -11.43
C TRP A 97 23.32 -9.79 -10.47
N LEU A 98 22.17 -9.47 -9.89
CA LEU A 98 21.43 -10.41 -9.04
C LEU A 98 21.01 -11.64 -9.85
N HIS A 99 20.52 -11.46 -11.08
CA HIS A 99 20.18 -12.57 -11.96
C HIS A 99 21.41 -13.44 -12.28
N GLU A 100 22.58 -12.83 -12.53
CA GLU A 100 23.83 -13.56 -12.79
C GLU A 100 24.27 -14.41 -11.59
N LYS A 101 24.04 -13.96 -10.35
CA LYS A 101 24.49 -14.65 -9.13
C LYS A 101 23.46 -15.61 -8.54
N ALA A 102 22.18 -15.38 -8.80
CA ALA A 102 21.10 -16.21 -8.29
C ALA A 102 20.68 -17.34 -9.25
N SER A 103 21.17 -17.33 -10.49
CA SER A 103 21.01 -18.42 -11.47
C SER A 103 22.11 -19.47 -11.30
#